data_AF-A0A1Z8B7T9-F1
#
_entry.id   AF-A0A1Z8B7T9-F1
#
_cell.length_a   1.000
_cell.length_b   1.000
_cell.length_c   1.000
_cell.angle_alpha   90.00
_cell.angle_beta   90.00
_cell.angle_gamma   90.00
#
_symmetry.space_group_name_H-M   'P 1'
#
loop_
_entity.id
_entity.type
_entity.pdbx_description
1 polymer ?
#
loop_
_entity_poly.entity_id
_entity_poly.type
_entity_poly.pdbx_seq_one_letter_code
_entity_poly.pdbx_strand_id
1 'polypeptide(L)'
;MSKNPPGKNLALLAYGSAILIYLPLLFFIGAFGVAVILNQNKGNKFASFHIRQMFGIGAMTIIASIFTNRIENIWVGLTVLSLMVLLALLGFASAYRNQQDELPFIGKYFQQWFTFIK
;
A
#
# COMPACT_ATOMS: atom_id res chain seq x y z
N MET A 1 46.21 7.06 2.07
CA MET A 1 44.85 6.79 2.61
C MET A 1 43.94 7.92 2.17
N SER A 2 42.90 7.63 1.39
CA SER A 2 41.90 8.64 1.01
C SER A 2 41.13 9.07 2.25
N LYS A 3 41.42 10.26 2.77
CA LYS A 3 40.70 10.84 3.91
C LYS A 3 39.34 11.25 3.37
N ASN A 4 38.26 10.60 3.84
CA ASN A 4 36.91 10.92 3.41
C ASN A 4 36.66 12.44 3.57
N PRO A 5 35.96 13.09 2.62
CA PRO A 5 35.65 14.50 2.73
C PRO A 5 34.81 14.77 3.99
N PRO A 6 34.93 15.97 4.61
CA PRO A 6 34.10 16.35 5.73
C PRO A 6 32.62 16.28 5.32
N GLY A 7 31.78 15.66 6.16
CA GLY A 7 30.34 15.53 5.89
C GLY A 7 29.91 14.35 5.01
N LYS A 8 30.82 13.44 4.61
CA LYS A 8 30.46 12.23 3.82
C LYS A 8 29.23 11.48 4.36
N ASN A 9 29.15 11.26 5.68
CA ASN A 9 28.04 10.53 6.28
C ASN A 9 26.71 11.29 6.20
N LEU A 10 26.73 12.62 6.30
CA LEU A 10 25.54 13.45 6.13
C LEU A 10 25.04 13.40 4.68
N ALA A 11 25.96 13.44 3.71
CA ALA A 11 25.62 13.26 2.31
C ALA A 11 24.99 11.88 2.05
N LEU A 12 25.58 10.81 2.60
CA LEU A 12 25.02 9.45 2.50
C LEU A 12 23.63 9.35 3.13
N LEU A 13 23.40 9.97 4.29
CA LEU A 13 22.09 10.02 4.94
C LEU A 13 21.06 10.76 4.05
N ALA A 14 21.44 11.90 3.48
CA ALA A 14 20.56 12.67 2.60
C ALA A 14 20.13 11.85 1.38
N TYR A 15 21.09 11.20 0.69
CA TYR A 15 20.75 10.32 -0.43
C TYR A 15 19.96 9.07 0.00
N GLY A 16 20.29 8.48 1.15
CA GLY A 16 19.55 7.36 1.73
C GLY A 16 18.08 7.71 1.97
N SER A 17 17.80 8.91 2.48
CA SER A 17 16.43 9.38 2.71
C SER A 17 15.61 9.49 1.42
N ALA A 18 16.22 9.94 0.32
CA ALA A 18 15.54 10.02 -0.98
C ALA A 18 15.20 8.64 -1.56
N ILE A 19 16.07 7.65 -1.35
CA ILE A 19 15.82 6.26 -1.79
C ILE A 19 14.64 5.65 -1.00
N LEU A 20 14.53 5.94 0.30
CA LEU A 20 13.46 5.41 1.15
C LEU A 20 12.05 5.86 0.72
N ILE A 21 11.92 6.97 -0.03
CA ILE A 21 10.64 7.42 -0.59
C ILE A 21 10.01 6.37 -1.51
N TYR A 22 10.83 5.57 -2.22
CA TYR A 22 10.35 4.55 -3.16
C TYR A 22 10.07 3.18 -2.51
N LEU A 23 10.57 2.97 -1.29
CA LEU A 23 10.46 1.69 -0.58
C LEU A 23 9.00 1.22 -0.37
N PRO A 24 8.03 2.08 -0.01
CA PRO A 24 6.65 1.64 0.21
C PRO A 24 6.01 1.00 -1.02
N LEU A 25 6.24 1.55 -2.21
CA LEU A 25 5.68 1.02 -3.46
C LEU A 25 6.31 -0.33 -3.82
N LEU A 26 7.64 -0.43 -3.73
CA LEU A 26 8.34 -1.70 -3.98
C LEU A 26 7.91 -2.78 -3.01
N PHE A 27 7.80 -2.43 -1.71
CA PHE A 27 7.33 -3.35 -0.68
C PHE A 27 5.90 -3.80 -0.94
N PHE A 28 5.00 -2.88 -1.29
CA PHE A 28 3.61 -3.20 -1.62
C PHE A 28 3.52 -4.20 -2.79
N ILE A 29 4.21 -3.93 -3.91
CA ILE A 29 4.21 -4.81 -5.09
C ILE A 29 4.78 -6.19 -4.74
N GLY A 30 5.90 -6.23 -4.03
CA GLY A 30 6.53 -7.48 -3.60
C GLY A 30 5.64 -8.31 -2.68
N ALA A 31 5.10 -7.68 -1.62
CA ALA A 31 4.22 -8.34 -0.67
C ALA A 31 2.93 -8.84 -1.33
N PHE A 32 2.34 -8.04 -2.21
CA PHE A 32 1.17 -8.42 -2.99
C PHE A 32 1.46 -9.65 -3.86
N GLY A 33 2.56 -9.64 -4.62
CA GLY A 33 2.97 -10.76 -5.47
C GLY A 33 3.18 -12.05 -4.67
N VAL A 34 3.90 -11.97 -3.54
CA VAL A 34 4.10 -13.10 -2.64
C VAL A 34 2.76 -13.64 -2.11
N ALA A 35 1.86 -12.77 -1.64
CA ALA A 35 0.56 -13.17 -1.12
C ALA A 35 -0.29 -13.89 -2.17
N VAL A 36 -0.32 -13.39 -3.40
CA VAL A 36 -1.03 -14.02 -4.53
C VAL A 36 -0.43 -15.39 -4.83
N ILE A 37 0.88 -15.51 -4.99
CA ILE A 37 1.55 -16.78 -5.31
C ILE A 37 1.29 -17.83 -4.23
N LEU A 38 1.41 -17.44 -2.95
CA LEU A 38 1.19 -18.35 -1.83
C LEU A 38 -0.26 -18.83 -1.70
N ASN A 39 -1.23 -18.02 -2.18
CA ASN A 39 -2.64 -18.40 -2.15
C ASN A 39 -3.12 -19.11 -3.43
N GLN A 40 -2.48 -18.88 -4.57
CA GLN A 40 -2.93 -19.35 -5.89
C GLN A 40 -3.21 -20.86 -5.93
N ASN A 41 -2.38 -21.68 -5.28
CA ASN A 41 -2.55 -23.14 -5.26
C ASN A 41 -3.46 -23.64 -4.13
N LYS A 42 -3.68 -22.82 -3.10
CA LYS A 42 -4.49 -23.19 -1.93
C LYS A 42 -5.94 -22.75 -2.06
N GLY A 43 -6.19 -21.63 -2.73
CA GLY A 43 -7.53 -21.05 -2.89
C GLY A 43 -8.19 -20.70 -1.56
N ASN A 44 -7.42 -20.22 -0.56
CA ASN A 44 -8.00 -19.89 0.75
C ASN A 44 -8.85 -18.63 0.60
N LYS A 45 -10.19 -18.79 0.62
CA LYS A 45 -11.14 -17.68 0.48
C LYS A 45 -10.88 -16.51 1.43
N PHE A 46 -10.42 -16.80 2.65
CA PHE A 46 -10.03 -15.79 3.63
C PHE A 46 -8.88 -14.91 3.13
N ALA A 47 -7.82 -15.51 2.63
CA ALA A 47 -6.68 -14.79 2.07
C ALA A 47 -7.09 -14.04 0.79
N SER A 48 -7.85 -14.67 -0.10
CA SER A 48 -8.32 -14.04 -1.34
C SER A 48 -9.12 -12.77 -1.06
N PHE A 49 -10.00 -12.81 -0.06
CA PHE A 49 -10.76 -11.64 0.39
C PHE A 49 -9.83 -10.49 0.79
N HIS A 50 -8.88 -10.73 1.68
CA HIS A 50 -7.96 -9.70 2.18
C HIS A 50 -6.97 -9.22 1.11
N ILE A 51 -6.50 -10.09 0.23
CA ILE A 51 -5.63 -9.72 -0.89
C ILE A 51 -6.38 -8.79 -1.87
N ARG A 52 -7.68 -9.03 -2.13
CA ARG A 52 -8.50 -8.12 -2.95
C ARG A 52 -8.70 -6.76 -2.28
N GLN A 53 -8.96 -6.72 -0.97
CA GLN A 53 -9.06 -5.46 -0.21
C GLN A 53 -7.72 -4.69 -0.26
N MET A 54 -6.60 -5.36 0.01
CA MET A 54 -5.24 -4.80 -0.05
C MET A 54 -4.92 -4.25 -1.45
N PHE A 55 -5.21 -5.02 -2.49
CA PHE A 55 -4.96 -4.61 -3.88
C PHE A 55 -5.79 -3.36 -4.24
N GLY A 56 -7.06 -3.33 -3.85
CA GLY A 56 -7.94 -2.18 -4.04
C GLY A 56 -7.44 -0.91 -3.38
N ILE A 57 -7.01 -0.99 -2.12
CA ILE A 57 -6.40 0.16 -1.41
C ILE A 57 -5.16 0.66 -2.16
N GLY A 58 -4.27 -0.25 -2.58
CA GLY A 58 -3.05 0.12 -3.30
C GLY A 58 -3.34 0.79 -4.64
N ALA A 59 -4.25 0.22 -5.44
CA ALA A 59 -4.67 0.80 -6.72
C ALA A 59 -5.28 2.19 -6.53
N MET A 60 -6.19 2.35 -5.56
CA MET A 60 -6.80 3.65 -5.23
C MET A 60 -5.77 4.66 -4.73
N THR A 61 -4.77 4.24 -3.96
CA THR A 61 -3.69 5.11 -3.47
C THR A 61 -2.82 5.62 -4.62
N ILE A 62 -2.49 4.75 -5.59
CA ILE A 62 -1.73 5.15 -6.79
C ILE A 62 -2.54 6.15 -7.62
N ILE A 63 -3.81 5.86 -7.87
CA ILE A 63 -4.73 6.74 -8.60
C ILE A 63 -4.84 8.10 -7.89
N ALA A 64 -5.12 8.10 -6.58
CA ALA A 64 -5.21 9.31 -5.78
C ALA A 64 -3.91 10.13 -5.85
N SER A 65 -2.75 9.48 -5.74
CA SER A 65 -1.44 10.15 -5.80
C SER A 65 -1.24 10.91 -7.12
N ILE A 66 -1.73 10.37 -8.25
CA ILE A 66 -1.67 11.06 -9.55
C ILE A 66 -2.54 12.34 -9.54
N PHE A 67 -3.75 12.26 -8.97
CA PHE A 67 -4.68 13.39 -8.95
C PHE A 67 -4.34 14.46 -7.90
N THR A 68 -3.80 14.08 -6.75
CA THR A 68 -3.41 15.03 -5.69
C THR A 68 -2.38 16.05 -6.15
N ASN A 69 -1.49 15.67 -7.09
CA ASN A 69 -0.54 16.60 -7.72
C ASN A 69 -1.19 17.70 -8.57
N ARG A 70 -2.50 17.61 -8.85
CA ARG A 70 -3.27 18.60 -9.62
C ARG A 70 -4.15 19.49 -8.75
N ILE A 71 -4.21 19.22 -7.44
CA ILE A 71 -5.06 19.95 -6.50
C ILE A 71 -4.20 21.02 -5.82
N GLU A 72 -4.59 22.29 -5.91
CA GLU A 72 -3.84 23.40 -5.30
C GLU A 72 -3.85 23.33 -3.76
N ASN A 73 -4.91 22.78 -3.17
CA ASN A 73 -5.04 22.63 -1.74
C ASN A 73 -4.40 21.33 -1.24
N ILE A 74 -3.21 21.46 -0.63
CA ILE A 74 -2.44 20.36 -0.04
C ILE A 74 -3.24 19.54 1.00
N TRP A 75 -4.15 20.17 1.74
CA TRP A 75 -4.93 19.51 2.78
C TRP A 75 -5.90 18.48 2.22
N VAL A 76 -6.41 18.69 1.01
CA VAL A 76 -7.28 17.73 0.32
C VAL A 76 -6.48 16.47 0.00
N GLY A 77 -5.26 16.62 -0.53
CA GLY A 77 -4.40 15.47 -0.84
C GLY A 77 -4.00 14.69 0.40
N LEU A 78 -3.60 15.39 1.48
CA LEU A 78 -3.29 14.76 2.77
C LEU A 78 -4.50 14.00 3.34
N THR A 79 -5.71 14.57 3.23
CA THR A 79 -6.93 13.91 3.72
C THR A 79 -7.20 12.62 2.95
N VAL A 80 -7.11 12.64 1.63
CA VAL A 80 -7.32 11.45 0.78
C VAL A 80 -6.32 10.35 1.11
N LEU A 81 -5.03 10.68 1.21
CA LEU A 81 -3.99 9.69 1.56
C LEU A 81 -4.18 9.15 2.98
N SER A 82 -4.58 9.99 3.94
CA SER A 82 -4.87 9.56 5.31
C SER A 82 -6.06 8.60 5.38
N LEU A 83 -7.08 8.79 4.55
CA LEU A 83 -8.21 7.86 4.43
C LEU A 83 -7.76 6.50 3.91
N MET A 84 -6.84 6.44 2.94
CA MET A 84 -6.30 5.15 2.45
C MET A 84 -5.56 4.40 3.55
N VAL A 85 -4.79 5.10 4.40
CA VAL A 85 -4.13 4.52 5.57
C VAL A 85 -5.16 3.99 6.58
N LEU A 86 -6.22 4.76 6.86
CA LEU A 86 -7.31 4.30 7.74
C LEU A 86 -7.97 3.02 7.22
N LEU A 87 -8.28 2.95 5.92
CA LEU A 87 -8.82 1.74 5.30
C LEU A 87 -7.86 0.55 5.46
N ALA A 88 -6.56 0.75 5.26
CA ALA A 88 -5.57 -0.32 5.47
C ALA A 88 -5.55 -0.82 6.92
N LEU A 89 -5.64 0.08 7.91
CA LEU A 89 -5.71 -0.28 9.32
C LEU A 89 -6.99 -1.06 9.66
N LEU A 90 -8.14 -0.68 9.09
CA LEU A 90 -9.40 -1.41 9.28
C LEU A 90 -9.33 -2.82 8.69
N GLY A 91 -8.80 -2.97 7.46
CA GLY A 91 -8.59 -4.27 6.84
C GLY A 91 -7.62 -5.15 7.62
N PHE A 92 -6.52 -4.57 8.12
CA PHE A 92 -5.58 -5.26 8.99
C PHE A 92 -6.23 -5.73 10.29
N ALA A 93 -7.01 -4.87 10.96
CA ALA A 93 -7.73 -5.23 12.18
C ALA A 93 -8.74 -6.37 11.94
N SER A 94 -9.48 -6.32 10.82
CA SER A 94 -10.37 -7.41 10.41
C SER A 94 -9.60 -8.72 10.24
N ALA A 95 -8.48 -8.70 9.51
CA ALA A 95 -7.66 -9.90 9.30
C ALA A 95 -7.11 -10.46 10.62
N TYR A 96 -6.60 -9.59 11.49
CA TYR A 96 -6.10 -9.96 12.82
C TYR A 96 -7.16 -10.63 13.70
N ARG A 97 -8.43 -10.21 13.57
CA ARG A 97 -9.57 -10.81 14.28
C ARG A 97 -10.18 -12.03 13.57
N ASN A 98 -9.55 -12.53 12.49
CA ASN A 98 -10.08 -13.62 11.65
C ASN A 98 -11.45 -13.31 11.01
N GLN A 99 -11.72 -12.03 10.74
CA GLN A 99 -12.96 -11.56 10.12
C GLN A 99 -12.74 -11.20 8.65
N GLN A 100 -13.82 -11.20 7.87
CA GLN A 100 -13.88 -10.75 6.49
C GLN A 100 -14.76 -9.50 6.39
N ASP A 101 -14.48 -8.51 7.23
CA ASP A 101 -15.20 -7.24 7.23
C ASP A 101 -14.82 -6.47 5.96
N GLU A 102 -15.81 -6.07 5.18
CA GLU A 102 -15.58 -5.23 4.01
C GLU A 102 -15.15 -3.83 4.46
N LEU A 103 -14.17 -3.26 3.75
CA LEU A 103 -13.79 -1.87 3.96
C LEU A 103 -15.00 -0.95 3.71
N PRO A 104 -15.21 0.07 4.55
CA PRO A 104 -16.36 0.94 4.44
C PRO A 104 -16.39 1.63 3.06
N PHE A 105 -17.60 1.83 2.54
CA PHE A 105 -17.91 2.45 1.25
C PHE A 105 -17.46 1.69 -0.01
N ILE A 106 -16.26 1.10 -0.02
CA ILE A 106 -15.65 0.60 -1.25
C ILE A 106 -15.27 -0.89 -1.24
N GLY A 107 -15.20 -1.52 -0.07
CA GLY A 107 -14.70 -2.88 0.07
C GLY A 107 -15.49 -3.93 -0.70
N LYS A 108 -16.82 -3.76 -0.81
CA LYS A 108 -17.69 -4.61 -1.63
C LYS A 108 -17.28 -4.62 -3.10
N TYR A 109 -16.91 -3.46 -3.64
CA TYR A 109 -16.52 -3.33 -5.04
C TYR A 109 -15.17 -3.99 -5.29
N PHE A 110 -14.22 -3.92 -4.35
CA PHE A 110 -12.96 -4.65 -4.47
C PHE A 110 -13.17 -6.16 -4.58
N GLN A 111 -14.15 -6.72 -3.88
CA GLN A 111 -14.49 -8.14 -4.01
C GLN A 111 -15.08 -8.48 -5.39
N GLN A 112 -15.81 -7.55 -6.00
CA GLN A 112 -16.44 -7.72 -7.32
C GLN A 112 -15.48 -7.50 -8.48
N TRP A 113 -14.59 -6.51 -8.39
CA TRP A 113 -13.68 -6.15 -9.47
C TRP A 113 -12.46 -7.09 -9.56
N PHE A 114 -11.95 -7.55 -8.42
CA PHE A 114 -10.70 -8.30 -8.37
C PHE A 114 -10.91 -9.81 -8.24
N THR A 115 -11.94 -10.34 -8.93
CA THR A 115 -12.31 -11.77 -8.91
C THR A 115 -11.24 -12.69 -9.51
N PHE A 116 -10.31 -12.13 -10.31
CA PHE A 116 -9.14 -12.84 -10.81
C PHE A 116 -8.17 -13.27 -9.70
N ILE A 117 -8.21 -12.62 -8.53
CA ILE A 117 -7.44 -13.01 -7.34
C ILE A 117 -8.19 -14.15 -6.66
N LYS A 118 -7.70 -15.37 -6.86
CA LYS A 118 -8.31 -16.60 -6.32
C LYS A 118 -7.88 -16.92 -4.90
#